data_AF-A0A2J8VGK0-F1
#
_entry.id   AF-A0A2J8VGK0-F1
#
_cell.length_a   1.000
_cell.length_b   1.000
_cell.length_c   1.000
_cell.angle_alpha   90.00
_cell.angle_beta   90.00
_cell.angle_gamma   90.00
#
_symmetry.space_group_name_H-M   'P 1'
#
loop_
_entity.id
_entity.type
_entity.pdbx_description
1 polymer ?
#
loop_
_entity_poly.entity_id
_entity_poly.type
_entity_poly.pdbx_seq_one_letter_code
_entity_poly.pdbx_strand_id
1 'polypeptide(L)'
;MMLKGITRLISRIHKAKHGDQHEGQHYNISPQDLKTVFPHGLPPRFVMQVKTFSEACLMDWLILHIPDAHLWVKNCRDLLQSSYNKQRFDQPLEASTWLKNFKTTNERFLNQIKVQEKYV
;
A
#
# COMPACT_ATOMS: atom_id res chain seq x y z
N MET A 1 -32.45 -19.61 8.58
CA MET A 1 -32.49 -18.80 7.35
C MET A 1 -33.04 -17.42 7.71
N MET A 2 -32.23 -16.51 8.28
CA MET A 2 -32.70 -15.16 8.66
C MET A 2 -31.57 -14.16 8.97
N LEU A 3 -30.49 -14.13 8.17
CA LEU A 3 -29.41 -13.12 8.34
C LEU A 3 -28.92 -12.49 7.02
N LYS A 4 -29.53 -12.82 5.88
CA LYS A 4 -29.14 -12.26 4.56
C LYS A 4 -29.75 -10.89 4.26
N GLY A 5 -30.65 -10.38 5.11
CA GLY A 5 -31.44 -9.18 4.85
C GLY A 5 -30.83 -7.87 5.37
N ILE A 6 -29.93 -7.90 6.35
CA ILE A 6 -29.42 -6.69 7.02
C ILE A 6 -28.10 -6.19 6.40
N THR A 7 -27.33 -7.06 5.75
CA THR A 7 -26.01 -6.71 5.19
C THR A 7 -26.07 -5.91 3.88
N ARG A 8 -27.26 -5.65 3.32
CA ARG A 8 -27.41 -4.92 2.05
C ARG A 8 -27.55 -3.41 2.18
N LEU A 9 -27.61 -2.85 3.40
CA LEU A 9 -27.95 -1.42 3.58
C LEU A 9 -26.81 -0.52 4.09
N ILE A 10 -25.61 -1.06 4.36
CA ILE A 10 -24.46 -0.29 4.84
C ILE A 10 -23.24 -0.94 4.15
N SER A 11 -22.58 -0.38 3.15
CA SER A 11 -21.81 0.85 3.17
C SER A 11 -21.42 1.15 1.71
N ARG A 12 -22.08 2.14 1.10
CA ARG A 12 -21.47 2.99 0.07
C ARG A 12 -20.93 4.23 0.78
N ILE A 13 -20.07 4.06 1.78
CA ILE A 13 -19.49 5.19 2.50
C ILE A 13 -18.16 5.53 1.85
N HIS A 14 -18.10 6.74 1.33
CA HIS A 14 -16.91 7.39 0.79
C HIS A 14 -15.75 7.24 1.80
N LYS A 15 -14.64 6.62 1.37
CA LYS A 15 -13.40 6.43 2.14
C LYS A 15 -12.71 7.76 2.57
N ALA A 16 -13.27 8.91 2.20
CA ALA A 16 -12.68 10.24 2.34
C ALA A 16 -13.24 11.09 3.51
N LYS A 17 -14.11 10.56 4.38
CA LYS A 17 -14.67 11.30 5.52
C LYS A 17 -14.56 10.51 6.82
N HIS A 18 -13.37 10.50 7.42
CA HIS A 18 -13.18 10.00 8.78
C HIS A 18 -13.11 11.17 9.76
N GLY A 19 -13.84 11.06 10.85
CA GLY A 19 -13.71 11.86 12.07
C GLY A 19 -13.79 10.94 13.28
N ASP A 20 -13.61 11.47 14.50
CA ASP A 20 -13.49 10.70 15.76
C ASP A 20 -14.65 9.71 16.00
N GLN A 21 -15.81 9.96 15.41
CA GLN A 21 -17.01 9.11 15.48
C GLN A 21 -16.87 7.74 14.78
N HIS A 22 -15.80 7.55 14.00
CA HIS A 22 -15.55 6.34 13.22
C HIS A 22 -14.39 5.49 13.77
N GLU A 23 -13.84 5.87 14.92
CA GLU A 23 -12.81 5.08 15.59
C GLU A 23 -13.33 3.67 15.92
N GLY A 24 -12.58 2.64 15.53
CA GLY A 24 -12.95 1.24 15.73
C GLY A 24 -13.90 0.63 14.68
N GLN A 25 -14.27 1.34 13.60
CA GLN A 25 -15.08 0.76 12.52
C GLN A 25 -14.23 0.08 11.43
N HIS A 26 -14.74 -1.01 10.87
CA HIS A 26 -14.11 -1.78 9.79
C HIS A 26 -14.77 -1.43 8.44
N TYR A 27 -13.97 -1.25 7.38
CA TYR A 27 -14.45 -0.87 6.04
C TYR A 27 -14.13 -1.91 4.98
N ASN A 28 -15.11 -2.35 4.19
CA ASN A 28 -14.84 -3.38 3.19
C ASN A 28 -14.17 -2.85 1.92
N ILE A 29 -13.06 -3.48 1.54
CA ILE A 29 -12.33 -3.30 0.30
C ILE A 29 -12.67 -4.45 -0.65
N SER A 30 -12.84 -4.12 -1.93
CA SER A 30 -12.97 -5.10 -3.01
C SER A 30 -11.69 -5.95 -3.16
N PRO A 31 -11.79 -7.25 -3.48
CA PRO A 31 -10.63 -8.08 -3.83
C PRO A 31 -9.76 -7.54 -4.97
N GLN A 32 -10.33 -6.69 -5.84
CA GLN A 32 -9.60 -6.03 -6.92
C GLN A 32 -8.66 -4.96 -6.39
N ASP A 33 -9.16 -4.09 -5.51
CA ASP A 33 -8.38 -3.03 -4.85
C ASP A 33 -7.25 -3.63 -4.00
N LEU A 34 -7.45 -4.81 -3.40
CA LEU A 34 -6.44 -5.52 -2.63
C LEU A 34 -5.17 -5.83 -3.43
N LYS A 35 -5.33 -6.32 -4.66
CA LYS A 35 -4.20 -6.61 -5.56
C LYS A 35 -3.51 -5.33 -6.02
N THR A 36 -4.28 -4.26 -6.20
CA THR A 36 -3.73 -2.94 -6.54
C THR A 36 -2.92 -2.35 -5.39
N VAL A 37 -3.44 -2.45 -4.16
CA VAL A 37 -2.82 -1.83 -2.98
C VAL A 37 -1.61 -2.63 -2.50
N PHE A 38 -1.69 -3.97 -2.53
CA PHE A 38 -0.62 -4.86 -2.08
C PHE A 38 -0.18 -5.82 -3.18
N PRO A 39 0.58 -5.33 -4.19
CA PRO A 39 1.02 -6.16 -5.31
C PRO A 39 1.95 -7.31 -4.91
N HIS A 40 2.67 -7.18 -3.78
CA HIS A 40 3.54 -8.23 -3.21
C HIS A 40 2.86 -9.11 -2.18
N GLY A 41 1.54 -9.01 -2.10
CA GLY A 41 0.75 -9.74 -1.14
C GLY A 41 0.65 -9.03 0.21
N LEU A 42 -0.34 -9.49 0.96
CA LEU A 42 -0.61 -9.05 2.32
C LEU A 42 0.30 -9.77 3.31
N PRO A 43 0.60 -9.18 4.47
CA PRO A 43 1.20 -9.89 5.58
C PRO A 43 0.43 -11.20 5.89
N PRO A 44 1.10 -12.34 6.19
CA PRO A 44 0.43 -13.64 6.31
C PRO A 44 -0.75 -13.68 7.29
N ARG A 45 -0.65 -12.94 8.41
CA ARG A 45 -1.76 -12.81 9.38
C ARG A 45 -2.96 -12.08 8.78
N PHE A 46 -2.71 -11.07 7.96
CA PHE A 46 -3.76 -10.30 7.29
C PHE A 46 -4.39 -11.11 6.16
N VAL A 47 -3.63 -11.93 5.43
CA VAL A 47 -4.18 -12.93 4.48
C VAL A 47 -5.16 -13.86 5.19
N MET A 48 -4.80 -14.34 6.38
CA MET A 48 -5.66 -15.22 7.18
C MET A 48 -6.95 -14.51 7.60
N GLN A 49 -6.85 -13.26 8.05
CA GLN A 49 -8.01 -12.42 8.37
C GLN A 49 -8.93 -12.20 7.15
N VAL A 50 -8.37 -11.85 5.98
CA VAL A 50 -9.15 -11.65 4.75
C VAL A 50 -9.82 -12.96 4.30
N LYS A 51 -9.15 -14.10 4.46
CA LYS A 51 -9.74 -15.42 4.19
C LYS A 51 -10.86 -15.78 5.17
N THR A 52 -10.71 -15.41 6.45
CA THR A 52 -11.69 -15.70 7.50
C THR A 52 -12.93 -14.81 7.39
N PHE A 53 -12.75 -13.52 7.12
CA PHE A 53 -13.85 -12.54 7.09
C PHE A 53 -14.35 -12.23 5.67
N SER A 54 -13.71 -12.76 4.63
CA SER A 54 -14.00 -12.49 3.21
C SER A 54 -13.90 -11.01 2.80
N GLU A 55 -13.28 -10.19 3.65
CA GLU A 55 -13.24 -8.73 3.56
C GLU A 55 -11.85 -8.22 3.97
N ALA A 56 -11.35 -7.17 3.31
CA ALA A 56 -10.15 -6.44 3.73
C ALA A 56 -10.52 -5.00 4.05
N CYS A 57 -9.87 -4.37 5.03
CA CYS A 57 -10.14 -2.97 5.40
C CYS A 57 -8.89 -2.10 5.34
N LEU A 58 -8.96 -0.97 4.64
CA LEU A 58 -7.88 0.00 4.45
C LEU A 58 -8.48 1.39 4.33
N MET A 59 -7.82 2.32 4.99
CA MET A 59 -8.16 3.74 4.98
C MET A 59 -7.55 4.44 3.75
N ASP A 60 -8.03 5.64 3.41
CA ASP A 60 -7.50 6.48 2.32
C ASP A 60 -6.17 7.16 2.66
N TRP A 61 -5.13 6.36 2.90
CA TRP A 61 -3.79 6.83 3.24
C TRP A 61 -2.82 6.62 2.06
N LEU A 62 -1.78 7.46 1.97
CA LEU A 62 -0.63 7.19 1.11
C LEU A 62 0.17 6.04 1.73
N ILE A 63 0.34 4.94 0.99
CA ILE A 63 0.92 3.71 1.51
C ILE A 63 2.39 3.62 1.09
N LEU A 64 3.27 3.71 2.09
CA LEU A 64 4.70 3.48 1.95
C LEU A 64 5.05 2.07 2.47
N HIS A 65 4.79 1.05 1.66
CA HIS A 65 5.02 -0.34 2.05
C HIS A 65 6.43 -0.81 1.65
N ILE A 66 7.17 -1.35 2.63
CA ILE A 66 8.44 -2.06 2.41
C ILE A 66 8.19 -3.53 2.73
N PRO A 67 8.15 -4.43 1.72
CA PRO A 67 7.75 -5.82 1.92
C PRO A 67 8.76 -6.61 2.76
N ASP A 68 10.06 -6.40 2.53
CA ASP A 68 11.13 -6.93 3.37
C ASP A 68 12.37 -6.03 3.25
N ALA A 69 12.75 -5.39 4.36
CA ALA A 69 13.93 -4.54 4.40
C ALA A 69 15.25 -5.34 4.27
N HIS A 70 15.24 -6.65 4.57
CA HIS A 70 16.44 -7.48 4.46
C HIS A 70 16.94 -7.63 3.03
N LEU A 71 16.03 -7.52 2.05
CA LEU A 71 16.38 -7.60 0.62
C LEU A 71 17.29 -6.45 0.17
N TRP A 72 17.27 -5.31 0.87
CA TRP A 72 18.09 -4.14 0.52
C TRP A 72 19.48 -4.17 1.17
N VAL A 73 19.70 -5.08 2.11
CA VAL A 73 20.96 -5.20 2.86
C VAL A 73 21.68 -6.53 2.66
N LYS A 74 21.05 -7.51 2.00
CA LYS A 74 21.61 -8.84 1.73
C LYS A 74 21.56 -9.16 0.24
N ASN A 75 22.61 -9.82 -0.25
CA ASN A 75 22.71 -10.34 -1.62
C ASN A 75 22.50 -9.29 -2.73
N CYS A 76 22.90 -8.04 -2.45
CA CYS A 76 22.79 -6.95 -3.41
C CYS A 76 23.76 -7.19 -4.57
N ARG A 77 23.23 -7.38 -5.77
CA ARG A 77 24.04 -7.78 -6.95
C ARG A 77 24.63 -6.58 -7.67
N ASP A 78 23.87 -5.49 -7.77
CA ASP A 78 24.20 -4.32 -8.59
C ASP A 78 24.35 -3.06 -7.71
N LEU A 79 25.32 -3.05 -6.79
CA LEU A 79 25.67 -1.82 -6.06
C LEU A 79 26.43 -0.86 -6.98
N LEU A 80 25.90 0.34 -7.16
CA LEU A 80 26.58 1.43 -7.86
C LEU A 80 26.98 2.50 -6.85
N GLN A 81 28.14 3.13 -7.02
CA GLN A 81 28.47 4.32 -6.24
C GLN A 81 27.48 5.42 -6.61
N SER A 82 26.90 6.08 -5.60
CA SER A 82 25.89 7.11 -5.86
C SER A 82 26.49 8.31 -6.58
N SER A 83 25.82 8.75 -7.64
CA SER A 83 26.23 9.91 -8.44
C SER A 83 26.11 11.22 -7.65
N TYR A 84 25.18 11.29 -6.69
CA TYR A 84 24.96 12.46 -5.85
C TYR A 84 25.86 12.47 -4.61
N ASN A 85 26.07 11.31 -3.97
CA ASN A 85 26.91 11.20 -2.77
C ASN A 85 27.92 10.05 -2.89
N LYS A 86 29.19 10.39 -3.12
CA LYS A 86 30.27 9.41 -3.31
C LYS A 86 30.53 8.48 -2.11
N GLN A 87 30.05 8.81 -0.91
CA GLN A 87 30.15 7.94 0.28
C GLN A 87 29.01 6.92 0.37
N ARG A 88 28.03 6.98 -0.53
CA ARG A 88 26.85 6.12 -0.56
C ARG A 88 26.84 5.24 -1.79
N PHE A 89 26.05 4.18 -1.71
CA PHE A 89 25.80 3.28 -2.82
C PHE A 89 24.30 3.20 -3.10
N ASP A 90 23.96 3.10 -4.38
CA ASP A 90 22.62 2.99 -4.89
C ASP A 90 22.39 1.58 -5.44
N GLN A 91 21.15 1.10 -5.31
CA GLN A 91 20.69 -0.21 -5.77
C GLN A 91 19.55 -0.01 -6.79
N PRO A 92 19.86 0.22 -8.07
CA PRO A 92 18.86 0.61 -9.07
C PRO A 92 17.83 -0.48 -9.35
N LEU A 93 18.20 -1.76 -9.27
CA LEU A 93 17.29 -2.87 -9.52
C LEU A 93 16.19 -2.96 -8.44
N GLU A 94 16.59 -2.92 -7.18
CA GLU A 94 15.72 -2.97 -6.02
C GLU A 94 14.87 -1.69 -5.94
N ALA A 95 15.49 -0.52 -6.14
CA ALA A 95 14.80 0.77 -6.14
C ALA A 95 13.74 0.86 -7.25
N SER A 96 14.09 0.47 -8.49
CA SER A 96 13.15 0.50 -9.61
C SER A 96 11.99 -0.48 -9.42
N THR A 97 12.26 -1.66 -8.87
CA THR A 97 11.22 -2.63 -8.53
C THR A 97 10.28 -2.03 -7.50
N TRP A 98 10.80 -1.50 -6.39
CA TRP A 98 9.99 -0.88 -5.34
C TRP A 98 9.15 0.30 -5.87
N LEU A 99 9.75 1.20 -6.65
CA LEU A 99 9.06 2.37 -7.23
C LEU A 99 7.90 1.99 -8.14
N LYS A 100 8.02 0.92 -8.94
CA LYS A 100 6.91 0.42 -9.77
C LYS A 100 5.70 0.04 -8.92
N ASN A 101 5.93 -0.61 -7.79
CA ASN A 101 4.85 -1.00 -6.89
C ASN A 101 4.27 0.19 -6.16
N PHE A 102 5.13 1.07 -5.65
CA PHE A 102 4.71 2.30 -5.00
C PHE A 102 3.81 3.14 -5.93
N LYS A 103 4.16 3.22 -7.22
CA LYS A 103 3.34 3.87 -8.24
C LYS A 103 1.97 3.21 -8.37
N THR A 104 1.91 1.89 -8.57
CA THR A 104 0.65 1.15 -8.73
C THR A 104 -0.25 1.29 -7.50
N THR A 105 0.32 1.20 -6.29
CA THR A 105 -0.43 1.33 -5.04
C THR A 105 -1.00 2.73 -4.83
N ASN A 106 -0.27 3.78 -5.23
CA ASN A 106 -0.57 5.16 -4.85
C ASN A 106 -0.93 6.06 -6.03
N GLU A 107 -1.20 5.52 -7.21
CA GLU A 107 -1.44 6.28 -8.45
C GLU A 107 -2.41 7.46 -8.27
N ARG A 108 -3.50 7.22 -7.52
CA ARG A 108 -4.50 8.24 -7.20
C ARG A 108 -3.96 9.46 -6.46
N PHE A 109 -2.98 9.27 -5.57
CA PHE A 109 -2.37 10.34 -4.78
C PHE A 109 -1.23 11.01 -5.54
N LEU A 110 -0.48 10.25 -6.35
CA LEU A 110 0.66 10.78 -7.10
C LEU A 110 0.27 11.85 -8.11
N ASN A 111 -0.93 11.79 -8.68
CA ASN A 111 -1.45 12.83 -9.57
C ASN A 111 -1.85 14.12 -8.83
N GLN A 112 -2.05 14.05 -7.51
CA GLN A 112 -2.47 15.18 -6.67
C GLN A 112 -1.27 15.85 -5.99
N ILE A 113 -0.24 15.07 -5.67
CA ILE A 113 0.98 15.55 -5.03
C ILE A 113 1.81 16.37 -6.02
N LYS A 114 2.19 17.59 -5.61
CA LYS A 114 3.11 18.45 -6.35
C LYS A 114 4.38 18.64 -5.55
N VAL A 115 5.53 18.42 -6.19
CA VAL A 115 6.83 18.73 -5.61
C VAL A 115 7.02 20.25 -5.56
N GLN A 116 7.62 20.74 -4.48
CA GLN A 116 7.91 22.17 -4.30
C GLN A 116 9.36 22.53 -4.64
N GLU A 117 10.22 21.51 -4.72
CA GLU A 117 11.64 21.66 -4.98
C GLU A 117 11.99 21.16 -6.39
N LYS A 118 13.05 21.73 -6.95
CA LYS A 118 13.62 21.27 -8.22
C LYS A 118 14.75 20.28 -7.92
N TYR A 119 14.56 19.04 -8.33
CA TYR A 119 15.58 17.99 -8.27
C TYR A 119 16.47 18.04 -9.52
N VAL A 120 17.79 17.86 -9.33
CA VAL A 120 18.84 17.89 -10.38
C VAL A 120 19.53 16.54 -10.42
#